data_AF-A0A8C0L9G0-F1
#
_entry.id   AF-A0A8C0L9G0-F1
#
_cell.length_a   1.000
_cell.length_b   1.000
_cell.length_c   1.000
_cell.angle_alpha   90.00
_cell.angle_beta   90.00
_cell.angle_gamma   90.00
#
_symmetry.space_group_name_H-M   'P 1'
#
loop_
_entity.id
_entity.type
_entity.pdbx_description
1 polymer ?
#
loop_
_entity_poly.entity_id
_entity_poly.type
_entity_poly.pdbx_seq_one_letter_code
_entity_poly.pdbx_strand_id
1 'polypeptide(L)'
;MGGPAVAVAAAAAALALLLGAVLGRPDPPPGAAAAAAAARRCAAPCRCLGDLLDCSRRRLARLPEALPPRVARLDLSHNRLSFIKANSMSHLQNLREVKLNNNELETIPNLGPVSANITLLSLAGNRIVEILPEHLKQFQSLETLDLSSNNISELKTPLPPLQLKYLYINSNRVTSMEPGYFDNLANTLLVLKLNRNRISAIPPKMFKLPQLQHLELNRNKIKNVDGLTFQGLGALKSLKMQRNGVTKLMDGAFWGLSNMEVLQLDHNNLTEITKGWLYGLLMLQELHLSQNAINRISPDAWEFCQKLSELDLTFNHLSRLDDSSFLGLSLLNTLHIGNNKVSYIADCAFRGLSSLKTLDLKNNEISWTIEDMNGAFSGLDKLRRLILQGNRIRSITKKAFTGLDALEHLDLSDNAIMSLQGNAFSQMKKLQQLHLNTSSLLCDCQLKWLPQWVAENNFQSFVNASCAHPQLLKGRSIFAVSPDGFVCDDFPKPQITVQPETQSAIKGSNLSFICSAASSSDSPMTFAWKKDNELLHDAEMENYAHLRAQGGEVMEYTTILRLRNVEFASEGKYQCVISNHFGSSYSVKAKLTSTTLRSLVPT
;
A
#
# COMPACT_ATOMS: atom_id res chain seq x y z
N MET A 1 36.77 -31.51 -19.88
CA MET A 1 37.91 -31.10 -20.73
C MET A 1 37.69 -31.74 -22.10
N GLY A 2 37.66 -31.08 -23.26
CA GLY A 2 37.63 -29.66 -23.63
C GLY A 2 37.55 -29.53 -25.17
N GLY A 3 36.94 -28.47 -25.72
CA GLY A 3 37.07 -28.06 -27.15
C GLY A 3 38.37 -27.27 -27.41
N PRO A 4 38.65 -26.64 -28.60
CA PRO A 4 37.79 -26.18 -29.73
C PRO A 4 38.08 -26.94 -31.07
N ALA A 5 37.52 -26.70 -32.28
CA ALA A 5 36.53 -25.76 -32.89
C ALA A 5 37.06 -24.57 -33.78
N VAL A 6 36.59 -24.50 -35.06
CA VAL A 6 36.62 -23.35 -36.04
C VAL A 6 38.03 -23.05 -36.65
N ALA A 7 38.30 -22.71 -37.93
CA ALA A 7 37.60 -22.07 -39.09
C ALA A 7 38.02 -22.75 -40.44
N VAL A 8 37.65 -22.40 -41.69
CA VAL A 8 37.36 -21.10 -42.38
C VAL A 8 36.35 -21.32 -43.52
N ALA A 9 35.56 -20.29 -43.84
CA ALA A 9 34.66 -20.24 -45.01
C ALA A 9 35.11 -19.21 -46.07
N ALA A 10 34.43 -19.22 -47.23
CA ALA A 10 34.50 -18.25 -48.35
C ALA A 10 35.55 -18.46 -49.45
N ALA A 11 35.17 -19.22 -50.50
CA ALA A 11 35.47 -18.93 -51.91
C ALA A 11 34.57 -19.79 -52.85
N ALA A 12 34.40 -19.34 -54.10
CA ALA A 12 33.91 -20.14 -55.24
C ALA A 12 32.46 -20.71 -55.22
N ALA A 13 31.46 -19.83 -55.28
CA ALA A 13 30.14 -20.17 -55.86
C ALA A 13 29.53 -19.01 -56.69
N ALA A 14 30.37 -18.09 -57.18
CA ALA A 14 29.96 -16.91 -57.94
C ALA A 14 30.51 -16.96 -59.39
N LEU A 15 30.18 -18.01 -60.15
CA LEU A 15 30.54 -18.09 -61.58
C LEU A 15 29.64 -19.02 -62.44
N ALA A 16 28.32 -18.98 -62.25
CA ALA A 16 27.37 -19.77 -63.04
C ALA A 16 26.09 -18.99 -63.42
N LEU A 17 26.25 -17.75 -63.90
CA LEU A 17 25.13 -16.81 -64.14
C LEU A 17 25.16 -16.17 -65.54
N LEU A 18 25.74 -16.84 -66.56
CA LEU A 18 25.99 -16.18 -67.86
C LEU A 18 25.76 -16.95 -69.17
N LEU A 19 25.39 -18.25 -69.17
CA LEU A 19 24.87 -18.91 -70.39
C LEU A 19 23.78 -19.93 -70.04
N GLY A 20 22.55 -19.66 -70.48
CA GLY A 20 21.38 -20.49 -70.21
C GLY A 20 20.06 -19.91 -70.75
N ALA A 21 20.13 -19.06 -71.77
CA ALA A 21 18.96 -18.70 -72.58
C ALA A 21 18.77 -19.78 -73.67
N VAL A 22 17.54 -19.92 -74.18
CA VAL A 22 17.10 -20.96 -75.12
C VAL A 22 16.96 -22.36 -74.50
N LEU A 23 15.86 -22.57 -73.77
CA LEU A 23 14.94 -23.69 -73.95
C LEU A 23 13.58 -23.28 -73.35
N GLY A 24 12.49 -23.50 -74.07
CA GLY A 24 11.17 -22.96 -73.72
C GLY A 24 10.57 -23.56 -72.45
N ARG A 25 9.95 -22.73 -71.62
CA ARG A 25 9.06 -23.20 -70.53
C ARG A 25 7.68 -23.56 -71.12
N PRO A 26 7.04 -24.65 -70.69
CA PRO A 26 5.64 -24.89 -71.04
C PRO A 26 4.75 -23.84 -70.37
N ASP A 27 3.71 -23.39 -71.08
CA ASP A 27 2.74 -22.44 -70.55
C ASP A 27 2.01 -22.99 -69.31
N PRO A 28 1.74 -22.15 -68.30
CA PRO A 28 0.94 -22.57 -67.15
C PRO A 28 -0.53 -22.81 -67.58
N PRO A 29 -1.21 -23.84 -67.04
CA PRO A 29 -2.58 -24.15 -67.44
C PRO A 29 -3.55 -22.98 -67.15
N PRO A 30 -4.56 -22.77 -68.01
CA PRO A 30 -5.52 -21.66 -67.88
C PRO A 30 -6.40 -21.84 -66.64
N GLY A 31 -5.94 -21.28 -65.52
CA GLY A 31 -6.58 -21.38 -64.20
C GLY A 31 -5.66 -20.91 -63.07
N ALA A 32 -4.34 -21.07 -63.20
CA ALA A 32 -3.37 -20.66 -62.19
C ALA A 32 -3.42 -19.14 -61.90
N ALA A 33 -3.61 -18.31 -62.93
CA ALA A 33 -3.74 -16.85 -62.78
C ALA A 33 -5.00 -16.43 -62.01
N ALA A 34 -6.13 -17.15 -62.20
CA ALA A 34 -7.37 -16.86 -61.49
C ALA A 34 -7.28 -17.24 -60.00
N ALA A 35 -6.67 -18.39 -59.68
CA ALA A 35 -6.40 -18.80 -58.31
C ALA A 35 -5.43 -17.83 -57.59
N ALA A 36 -4.37 -17.36 -58.28
CA ALA A 36 -3.45 -16.36 -57.76
C ALA A 36 -4.11 -14.99 -57.54
N ALA A 37 -5.07 -14.60 -58.39
CA ALA A 37 -5.87 -13.38 -58.21
C ALA A 37 -6.85 -13.48 -57.03
N ALA A 38 -7.46 -14.64 -56.81
CA ALA A 38 -8.32 -14.90 -55.64
C ALA A 38 -7.52 -14.81 -54.32
N ALA A 39 -6.30 -15.36 -54.28
CA ALA A 39 -5.41 -15.30 -53.12
C ALA A 39 -4.94 -13.88 -52.74
N ARG A 40 -5.19 -12.87 -53.58
CA ARG A 40 -4.91 -11.44 -53.32
C ARG A 40 -6.14 -10.62 -52.90
N ARG A 41 -7.35 -11.15 -52.99
CA ARG A 41 -8.57 -10.42 -52.60
C ARG A 41 -8.83 -10.61 -51.11
N CYS A 42 -8.95 -9.49 -50.39
CA CYS A 42 -9.40 -9.52 -49.00
C CYS A 42 -10.87 -9.90 -48.93
N ALA A 43 -11.25 -10.71 -47.94
CA ALA A 43 -12.65 -11.12 -47.74
C ALA A 43 -13.51 -9.89 -47.39
N ALA A 44 -14.44 -9.47 -48.25
CA ALA A 44 -15.42 -8.45 -47.86
C ALA A 44 -16.39 -9.04 -46.80
N PRO A 45 -16.79 -8.29 -45.75
CA PRO A 45 -16.56 -6.87 -45.48
C PRO A 45 -15.32 -6.57 -44.58
N CYS A 46 -14.37 -7.48 -44.49
CA CYS A 46 -13.17 -7.38 -43.66
C CYS A 46 -12.04 -6.53 -44.31
N ARG A 47 -10.99 -6.26 -43.54
CA ARG A 47 -9.77 -5.56 -43.97
C ARG A 47 -8.54 -6.45 -43.76
N CYS A 48 -7.54 -6.32 -44.64
CA CYS A 48 -6.32 -7.12 -44.60
C CYS A 48 -5.12 -6.19 -44.37
N LEU A 49 -4.31 -6.51 -43.36
CA LEU A 49 -3.15 -5.71 -42.92
C LEU A 49 -1.96 -6.66 -42.75
N GLY A 50 -1.27 -6.95 -43.85
CA GLY A 50 -0.21 -7.96 -43.89
C GLY A 50 -0.78 -9.37 -43.70
N ASP A 51 -0.43 -10.02 -42.60
CA ASP A 51 -0.89 -11.33 -42.15
C ASP A 51 -2.16 -11.30 -41.28
N LEU A 52 -2.61 -10.10 -40.88
CA LEU A 52 -3.83 -9.87 -40.10
C LEU A 52 -5.06 -9.72 -41.02
N LEU A 53 -6.11 -10.49 -40.74
CA LEU A 53 -7.45 -10.28 -41.28
C LEU A 53 -8.36 -9.72 -40.17
N ASP A 54 -8.74 -8.44 -40.30
CA ASP A 54 -9.66 -7.72 -39.42
C ASP A 54 -11.09 -7.78 -39.99
N CYS A 55 -11.88 -8.70 -39.44
CA CYS A 55 -13.32 -8.83 -39.61
C CYS A 55 -14.10 -8.28 -38.40
N SER A 56 -13.48 -7.47 -37.54
CA SER A 56 -14.11 -6.98 -36.31
C SER A 56 -15.22 -5.94 -36.58
N ARG A 57 -16.21 -5.88 -35.69
CA ARG A 57 -17.30 -4.86 -35.70
C ARG A 57 -18.15 -4.86 -36.98
N ARG A 58 -18.22 -5.98 -37.71
CA ARG A 58 -18.94 -6.11 -38.99
C ARG A 58 -20.36 -6.67 -38.87
N ARG A 59 -20.85 -6.89 -37.63
CA ARG A 59 -22.18 -7.47 -37.32
C ARG A 59 -22.38 -8.87 -37.92
N LEU A 60 -21.29 -9.63 -38.08
CA LEU A 60 -21.30 -10.96 -38.70
C LEU A 60 -22.04 -11.97 -37.81
N ALA A 61 -23.03 -12.66 -38.37
CA ALA A 61 -23.68 -13.82 -37.74
C ALA A 61 -23.05 -15.16 -38.17
N ARG A 62 -22.22 -15.15 -39.23
CA ARG A 62 -21.46 -16.29 -39.75
C ARG A 62 -20.10 -15.85 -40.28
N LEU A 63 -19.16 -16.78 -40.40
CA LEU A 63 -17.86 -16.55 -41.02
C LEU A 63 -17.99 -16.12 -42.50
N PRO A 64 -17.12 -15.21 -43.01
CA PRO A 64 -17.02 -14.92 -44.44
C PRO A 64 -16.62 -16.17 -45.24
N GLU A 65 -17.17 -16.33 -46.45
CA GLU A 65 -17.03 -17.57 -47.24
C GLU A 65 -15.65 -17.79 -47.88
N ALA A 66 -14.81 -16.75 -47.98
CA ALA A 66 -13.51 -16.80 -48.67
C ALA A 66 -12.38 -16.13 -47.86
N LEU A 67 -11.91 -16.79 -46.80
CA LEU A 67 -10.78 -16.31 -45.99
C LEU A 67 -9.42 -16.56 -46.69
N PRO A 68 -8.51 -15.59 -46.84
CA PRO A 68 -7.25 -15.79 -47.55
C PRO A 68 -6.28 -16.75 -46.81
N PRO A 69 -5.60 -17.69 -47.51
CA PRO A 69 -4.75 -18.72 -46.86
C PRO A 69 -3.45 -18.19 -46.24
N ARG A 70 -3.11 -16.91 -46.46
CA ARG A 70 -1.93 -16.24 -45.91
C ARG A 70 -2.14 -15.67 -44.50
N VAL A 71 -3.36 -15.73 -43.97
CA VAL A 71 -3.71 -15.15 -42.67
C VAL A 71 -3.06 -15.95 -41.55
N ALA A 72 -2.27 -15.26 -40.72
CA ALA A 72 -1.72 -15.80 -39.48
C ALA A 72 -2.46 -15.27 -38.24
N ARG A 73 -3.15 -14.13 -38.35
CA ARG A 73 -3.89 -13.50 -37.25
C ARG A 73 -5.29 -13.14 -37.71
N LEU A 74 -6.32 -13.62 -37.01
CA LEU A 74 -7.72 -13.46 -37.38
C LEU A 74 -8.49 -12.73 -36.27
N ASP A 75 -9.02 -11.54 -36.58
CA ASP A 75 -9.88 -10.80 -35.66
C ASP A 75 -11.35 -10.82 -36.13
N LEU A 76 -12.19 -11.50 -35.37
CA LEU A 76 -13.64 -11.62 -35.55
C LEU A 76 -14.40 -10.98 -34.37
N SER A 77 -13.74 -10.10 -33.61
CA SER A 77 -14.33 -9.52 -32.39
C SER A 77 -15.50 -8.57 -32.64
N HIS A 78 -16.35 -8.37 -31.62
CA HIS A 78 -17.51 -7.49 -31.65
C HIS A 78 -18.48 -7.79 -32.82
N ASN A 79 -18.79 -9.07 -33.01
CA ASN A 79 -19.74 -9.56 -34.01
C ASN A 79 -20.93 -10.24 -33.30
N ARG A 80 -21.70 -11.07 -34.01
CA ARG A 80 -22.88 -11.80 -33.51
C ARG A 80 -22.76 -13.31 -33.77
N LEU A 81 -21.54 -13.84 -33.71
CA LEU A 81 -21.26 -15.25 -33.96
C LEU A 81 -21.78 -16.08 -32.76
N SER A 82 -22.80 -16.90 -32.98
CA SER A 82 -23.31 -17.85 -31.98
C SER A 82 -22.63 -19.24 -32.07
N PHE A 83 -22.14 -19.59 -33.25
CA PHE A 83 -21.34 -20.81 -33.47
C PHE A 83 -20.29 -20.60 -34.58
N ILE A 84 -19.32 -21.51 -34.63
CA ILE A 84 -18.37 -21.65 -35.73
C ILE A 84 -18.53 -23.06 -36.29
N LYS A 85 -18.84 -23.15 -37.59
CA LYS A 85 -18.92 -24.44 -38.29
C LYS A 85 -17.51 -25.05 -38.37
N ALA A 86 -17.35 -26.26 -37.87
CA ALA A 86 -16.09 -27.00 -37.93
C ALA A 86 -15.53 -27.06 -39.36
N ASN A 87 -14.21 -27.07 -39.48
CA ASN A 87 -13.44 -27.09 -40.74
C ASN A 87 -13.60 -25.86 -41.66
N SER A 88 -14.38 -24.83 -41.31
CA SER A 88 -14.52 -23.60 -42.13
C SER A 88 -13.23 -22.77 -42.27
N MET A 89 -12.20 -23.12 -41.50
CA MET A 89 -10.86 -22.50 -41.50
C MET A 89 -9.74 -23.50 -41.80
N SER A 90 -10.06 -24.72 -42.26
CA SER A 90 -9.10 -25.82 -42.45
C SER A 90 -7.95 -25.49 -43.42
N HIS A 91 -8.16 -24.57 -44.35
CA HIS A 91 -7.17 -24.08 -45.32
C HIS A 91 -6.20 -23.02 -44.75
N LEU A 92 -6.45 -22.49 -43.55
CA LEU A 92 -5.64 -21.43 -42.92
C LEU A 92 -4.45 -22.01 -42.13
N GLN A 93 -3.57 -22.74 -42.81
CA GLN A 93 -2.46 -23.48 -42.17
C GLN A 93 -1.48 -22.58 -41.37
N ASN A 94 -1.37 -21.30 -41.74
CA ASN A 94 -0.51 -20.33 -41.07
C ASN A 94 -1.14 -19.67 -39.83
N LEU A 95 -2.41 -19.96 -39.52
CA LEU A 95 -3.13 -19.33 -38.41
C LEU A 95 -2.44 -19.63 -37.06
N ARG A 96 -2.24 -18.57 -36.26
CA ARG A 96 -1.61 -18.57 -34.93
C ARG A 96 -2.45 -17.85 -33.89
N GLU A 97 -3.07 -16.73 -34.25
CA GLU A 97 -3.91 -15.95 -33.34
C GLU A 97 -5.36 -15.89 -33.83
N VAL A 98 -6.32 -16.17 -32.94
CA VAL A 98 -7.75 -16.04 -33.21
C VAL A 98 -8.43 -15.23 -32.09
N LYS A 99 -9.02 -14.08 -32.47
CA LYS A 99 -9.81 -13.23 -31.57
C LYS A 99 -11.29 -13.33 -31.93
N LEU A 100 -12.08 -13.79 -30.98
CA LEU A 100 -13.53 -14.01 -31.06
C LEU A 100 -14.26 -13.25 -29.93
N ASN A 101 -13.60 -12.23 -29.37
CA ASN A 101 -14.11 -11.45 -28.25
C ASN A 101 -15.43 -10.77 -28.57
N ASN A 102 -16.33 -10.63 -27.58
CA ASN A 102 -17.60 -9.93 -27.72
C ASN A 102 -18.45 -10.48 -28.88
N ASN A 103 -18.71 -11.79 -28.85
CA ASN A 103 -19.64 -12.50 -29.72
C ASN A 103 -20.73 -13.16 -28.87
N GLU A 104 -21.49 -14.10 -29.43
CA GLU A 104 -22.61 -14.78 -28.78
C GLU A 104 -22.33 -16.28 -28.59
N LEU A 105 -21.06 -16.70 -28.54
CA LEU A 105 -20.65 -18.10 -28.43
C LEU A 105 -21.02 -18.66 -27.04
N GLU A 106 -21.69 -19.81 -27.02
CA GLU A 106 -22.10 -20.51 -25.78
C GLU A 106 -21.10 -21.60 -25.37
N THR A 107 -20.21 -22.01 -26.28
CA THR A 107 -19.15 -23.01 -26.06
C THR A 107 -17.83 -22.58 -26.71
N ILE A 108 -16.73 -23.22 -26.32
CA ILE A 108 -15.42 -23.07 -26.99
C ILE A 108 -15.52 -23.71 -28.39
N PRO A 109 -15.30 -22.95 -29.48
CA PRO A 109 -15.56 -23.43 -30.83
C PRO A 109 -14.50 -24.42 -31.33
N ASN A 110 -14.96 -25.48 -32.01
CA ASN A 110 -14.09 -26.38 -32.77
C ASN A 110 -13.70 -25.73 -34.11
N LEU A 111 -12.42 -25.37 -34.25
CA LEU A 111 -11.89 -24.70 -35.45
C LEU A 111 -11.38 -25.70 -36.52
N GLY A 112 -11.45 -27.00 -36.23
CA GLY A 112 -10.89 -28.06 -37.08
C GLY A 112 -9.36 -28.20 -36.94
N PRO A 113 -8.67 -28.78 -37.94
CA PRO A 113 -7.24 -29.09 -37.86
C PRO A 113 -6.32 -27.91 -37.54
N VAL A 114 -6.70 -26.68 -37.88
CA VAL A 114 -5.90 -25.48 -37.58
C VAL A 114 -5.79 -25.17 -36.09
N SER A 115 -6.64 -25.75 -35.23
CA SER A 115 -6.59 -25.59 -33.77
C SER A 115 -5.22 -25.94 -33.19
N ALA A 116 -4.53 -26.94 -33.75
CA ALA A 116 -3.22 -27.40 -33.30
C ALA A 116 -2.11 -26.35 -33.44
N ASN A 117 -2.28 -25.40 -34.38
CA ASN A 117 -1.31 -24.35 -34.69
C ASN A 117 -1.56 -23.05 -33.91
N ILE A 118 -2.71 -22.91 -33.24
CA ILE A 118 -3.10 -21.66 -32.58
C ILE A 118 -2.34 -21.50 -31.25
N THR A 119 -1.64 -20.38 -31.09
CA THR A 119 -0.90 -19.99 -29.89
C THR A 119 -1.68 -19.03 -29.00
N LEU A 120 -2.64 -18.27 -29.57
CA LEU A 120 -3.52 -17.36 -28.84
C LEU A 120 -4.98 -17.54 -29.27
N LEU A 121 -5.84 -17.87 -28.31
CA LEU A 121 -7.29 -17.93 -28.47
C LEU A 121 -7.96 -16.98 -27.49
N SER A 122 -8.68 -15.99 -28.01
CA SER A 122 -9.34 -14.94 -27.22
C SER A 122 -10.86 -15.05 -27.43
N LEU A 123 -11.58 -15.46 -26.38
CA LEU A 123 -13.02 -15.71 -26.32
C LEU A 123 -13.71 -14.81 -25.28
N ALA A 124 -13.09 -13.69 -24.91
CA ALA A 124 -13.57 -12.82 -23.85
C ALA A 124 -14.93 -12.19 -24.18
N GLY A 125 -15.83 -12.07 -23.21
CA GLY A 125 -17.12 -11.38 -23.44
C GLY A 125 -18.12 -12.16 -24.30
N ASN A 126 -18.09 -13.48 -24.24
CA ASN A 126 -19.06 -14.38 -24.88
C ASN A 126 -20.10 -14.88 -23.84
N ARG A 127 -20.85 -15.95 -24.15
CA ARG A 127 -21.88 -16.55 -23.28
C ARG A 127 -21.46 -17.90 -22.71
N ILE A 128 -20.17 -18.25 -22.75
CA ILE A 128 -19.67 -19.59 -22.37
C ILE A 128 -20.01 -19.89 -20.90
N VAL A 129 -20.64 -21.04 -20.66
CA VAL A 129 -21.09 -21.47 -19.32
C VAL A 129 -20.19 -22.54 -18.68
N GLU A 130 -19.43 -23.28 -19.48
CA GLU A 130 -18.53 -24.33 -18.98
C GLU A 130 -17.29 -24.49 -19.88
N ILE A 131 -16.23 -25.10 -19.34
CA ILE A 131 -15.00 -25.44 -20.06
C ILE A 131 -14.93 -26.96 -20.19
N LEU A 132 -15.32 -27.50 -21.34
CA LEU A 132 -15.21 -28.93 -21.63
C LEU A 132 -13.80 -29.28 -22.16
N PRO A 133 -13.07 -30.24 -21.55
CA PRO A 133 -11.72 -30.61 -21.97
C PRO A 133 -11.59 -31.02 -23.45
N GLU A 134 -12.59 -31.71 -24.00
CA GLU A 134 -12.58 -32.18 -25.39
C GLU A 134 -12.56 -31.02 -26.41
N HIS A 135 -13.09 -29.84 -26.06
CA HIS A 135 -12.97 -28.64 -26.91
C HIS A 135 -11.56 -28.04 -26.90
N LEU A 136 -10.79 -28.24 -25.83
CA LEU A 136 -9.43 -27.69 -25.70
C LEU A 136 -8.32 -28.66 -26.15
N LYS A 137 -8.59 -29.96 -26.18
CA LYS A 137 -7.64 -31.04 -26.52
C LYS A 137 -6.95 -30.90 -27.89
N GLN A 138 -7.57 -30.17 -28.83
CA GLN A 138 -7.01 -29.93 -30.17
C GLN A 138 -5.99 -28.78 -30.20
N PHE A 139 -5.92 -27.94 -29.17
CA PHE A 139 -5.15 -26.70 -29.14
C PHE A 139 -3.72 -26.89 -28.62
N GLN A 140 -2.96 -27.81 -29.23
CA GLN A 140 -1.69 -28.32 -28.70
C GLN A 140 -0.58 -27.25 -28.55
N SER A 141 -0.58 -26.22 -29.41
CA SER A 141 0.38 -25.10 -29.36
C SER A 141 -0.08 -23.88 -28.55
N LEU A 142 -1.20 -23.99 -27.82
CA LEU A 142 -1.85 -22.84 -27.20
C LEU A 142 -1.08 -22.34 -25.96
N GLU A 143 -0.60 -21.11 -26.03
CA GLU A 143 0.11 -20.44 -24.94
C GLU A 143 -0.78 -19.46 -24.16
N THR A 144 -1.79 -18.88 -24.82
CA THR A 144 -2.70 -17.88 -24.23
C THR A 144 -4.15 -18.24 -24.48
N LEU A 145 -4.93 -18.40 -23.40
CA LEU A 145 -6.37 -18.62 -23.44
C LEU A 145 -7.10 -17.56 -22.61
N ASP A 146 -7.89 -16.72 -23.29
CA ASP A 146 -8.74 -15.72 -22.64
C ASP A 146 -10.22 -16.14 -22.71
N LEU A 147 -10.76 -16.53 -21.56
CA LEU A 147 -12.16 -16.86 -21.32
C LEU A 147 -12.84 -15.85 -20.39
N SER A 148 -12.25 -14.65 -20.23
CA SER A 148 -12.76 -13.64 -19.31
C SER A 148 -14.14 -13.09 -19.72
N SER A 149 -14.88 -12.55 -18.76
CA SER A 149 -16.20 -11.93 -19.00
C SER A 149 -17.22 -12.87 -19.68
N ASN A 150 -17.21 -14.15 -19.31
CA ASN A 150 -18.18 -15.17 -19.74
C ASN A 150 -19.14 -15.50 -18.57
N ASN A 151 -19.91 -16.60 -18.69
CA ASN A 151 -20.88 -17.05 -17.68
C ASN A 151 -20.41 -18.28 -16.87
N ILE A 152 -19.11 -18.62 -16.91
CA ILE A 152 -18.57 -19.86 -16.32
C ILE A 152 -18.83 -19.90 -14.81
N SER A 153 -19.48 -20.95 -14.31
CA SER A 153 -19.91 -21.07 -12.90
C SER A 153 -19.07 -22.02 -12.05
N GLU A 154 -18.42 -23.02 -12.64
CA GLU A 154 -17.69 -24.05 -11.90
C GLU A 154 -16.46 -24.52 -12.70
N LEU A 155 -15.40 -24.93 -11.99
CA LEU A 155 -14.19 -25.51 -12.59
C LEU A 155 -14.03 -26.96 -12.10
N LYS A 156 -14.63 -27.92 -12.81
CA LYS A 156 -14.72 -29.34 -12.39
C LYS A 156 -13.63 -30.21 -13.01
N THR A 157 -13.81 -30.61 -14.26
CA THR A 157 -12.90 -31.56 -14.93
C THR A 157 -11.54 -30.92 -15.25
N PRO A 158 -10.41 -31.55 -14.90
CA PRO A 158 -9.08 -31.03 -15.21
C PRO A 158 -8.88 -30.69 -16.68
N LEU A 159 -8.18 -29.59 -16.93
CA LEU A 159 -7.82 -29.16 -18.28
C LEU A 159 -6.93 -30.22 -18.96
N PRO A 160 -7.01 -30.40 -20.29
CA PRO A 160 -6.08 -31.29 -20.99
C PRO A 160 -4.62 -30.78 -20.87
N PRO A 161 -3.61 -31.63 -21.12
CA PRO A 161 -2.22 -31.19 -21.17
C PRO A 161 -2.03 -30.15 -22.29
N LEU A 162 -1.65 -28.93 -21.91
CA LEU A 162 -1.51 -27.77 -22.80
C LEU A 162 -0.25 -26.97 -22.44
N GLN A 163 0.31 -26.26 -23.42
CA GLN A 163 1.47 -25.38 -23.25
C GLN A 163 1.09 -23.96 -22.77
N LEU A 164 -0.01 -23.84 -22.02
CA LEU A 164 -0.54 -22.55 -21.58
C LEU A 164 0.41 -21.84 -20.62
N LYS A 165 0.82 -20.63 -20.98
CA LYS A 165 1.56 -19.68 -20.14
C LYS A 165 0.62 -18.69 -19.46
N TYR A 166 -0.49 -18.34 -20.13
CA TYR A 166 -1.46 -17.33 -19.68
C TYR A 166 -2.89 -17.89 -19.75
N LEU A 167 -3.58 -17.93 -18.61
CA LEU A 167 -4.97 -18.38 -18.51
C LEU A 167 -5.83 -17.34 -17.80
N TYR A 168 -6.81 -16.78 -18.50
CA TYR A 168 -7.70 -15.74 -17.99
C TYR A 168 -9.14 -16.26 -17.89
N ILE A 169 -9.65 -16.41 -16.67
CA ILE A 169 -11.03 -16.83 -16.35
C ILE A 169 -11.71 -15.74 -15.49
N ASN A 170 -11.17 -14.52 -15.51
CA ASN A 170 -11.66 -13.40 -14.70
C ASN A 170 -13.01 -12.85 -15.17
N SER A 171 -13.76 -12.21 -14.27
CA SER A 171 -15.09 -11.64 -14.57
C SER A 171 -16.12 -12.69 -15.03
N ASN A 172 -16.01 -13.91 -14.52
CA ASN A 172 -16.98 -14.99 -14.70
C ASN A 172 -17.90 -15.10 -13.45
N ARG A 173 -18.54 -16.25 -13.24
CA ARG A 173 -19.45 -16.52 -12.13
C ARG A 173 -18.94 -17.64 -11.22
N VAL A 174 -17.65 -18.00 -11.29
CA VAL A 174 -17.07 -19.19 -10.66
C VAL A 174 -17.31 -19.18 -9.15
N THR A 175 -18.03 -20.19 -8.63
CA THR A 175 -18.30 -20.39 -7.21
C THR A 175 -17.45 -21.49 -6.59
N SER A 176 -17.20 -22.56 -7.35
CA SER A 176 -16.52 -23.79 -6.93
C SER A 176 -15.42 -24.18 -7.91
N MET A 177 -14.38 -24.84 -7.39
CA MET A 177 -13.26 -25.36 -8.16
C MET A 177 -12.89 -26.72 -7.58
N GLU A 178 -12.67 -27.73 -8.41
CA GLU A 178 -12.26 -29.07 -7.97
C GLU A 178 -10.73 -29.15 -7.82
N PRO A 179 -10.21 -29.80 -6.76
CA PRO A 179 -8.78 -30.01 -6.61
C PRO A 179 -8.17 -30.73 -7.81
N GLY A 180 -7.05 -30.22 -8.33
CA GLY A 180 -6.37 -30.77 -9.49
C GLY A 180 -6.82 -30.22 -10.85
N TYR A 181 -7.80 -29.30 -10.90
CA TYR A 181 -8.28 -28.69 -12.15
C TYR A 181 -7.15 -28.12 -13.05
N PHE A 182 -6.09 -27.59 -12.44
CA PHE A 182 -4.94 -26.99 -13.12
C PHE A 182 -3.69 -27.88 -13.19
N ASP A 183 -3.70 -29.11 -12.66
CA ASP A 183 -2.48 -29.93 -12.48
C ASP A 183 -1.74 -30.20 -13.80
N ASN A 184 -2.47 -30.37 -14.90
CA ASN A 184 -1.90 -30.58 -16.23
C ASN A 184 -1.18 -29.35 -16.83
N LEU A 185 -1.21 -28.20 -16.14
CA LEU A 185 -0.52 -26.96 -16.51
C LEU A 185 0.69 -26.63 -15.60
N ALA A 186 1.05 -27.53 -14.68
CA ALA A 186 2.06 -27.32 -13.63
C ALA A 186 3.42 -26.80 -14.14
N ASN A 187 3.84 -27.27 -15.32
CA ASN A 187 5.17 -26.98 -15.88
C ASN A 187 5.19 -25.76 -16.82
N THR A 188 4.04 -25.16 -17.11
CA THR A 188 3.88 -24.20 -18.21
C THR A 188 3.23 -22.88 -17.79
N LEU A 189 2.29 -22.92 -16.83
CA LEU A 189 1.49 -21.74 -16.49
C LEU A 189 2.25 -20.71 -15.65
N LEU A 190 2.33 -19.48 -16.15
CA LEU A 190 3.02 -18.35 -15.52
C LEU A 190 2.04 -17.34 -14.92
N VAL A 191 0.85 -17.17 -15.52
CA VAL A 191 -0.16 -16.20 -15.08
C VAL A 191 -1.56 -16.84 -15.07
N LEU A 192 -2.23 -16.75 -13.92
CA LEU A 192 -3.60 -17.20 -13.73
C LEU A 192 -4.48 -16.06 -13.18
N LYS A 193 -5.54 -15.71 -13.93
CA LYS A 193 -6.51 -14.69 -13.51
C LYS A 193 -7.87 -15.29 -13.21
N LEU A 194 -8.25 -15.28 -11.94
CA LEU A 194 -9.52 -15.74 -11.38
C LEU A 194 -10.30 -14.61 -10.70
N ASN A 195 -9.86 -13.37 -10.85
CA ASN A 195 -10.45 -12.20 -10.20
C ASN A 195 -11.83 -11.81 -10.75
N ARG A 196 -12.63 -11.11 -9.94
CA ARG A 196 -14.04 -10.78 -10.24
C ARG A 196 -14.90 -12.04 -10.50
N ASN A 197 -14.74 -13.07 -9.67
CA ASN A 197 -15.60 -14.26 -9.67
C ASN A 197 -16.44 -14.29 -8.37
N ARG A 198 -16.92 -15.46 -7.95
CA ARG A 198 -17.75 -15.66 -6.75
C ARG A 198 -17.13 -16.68 -5.79
N ILE A 199 -15.84 -16.96 -5.91
CA ILE A 199 -15.10 -17.98 -5.16
C ILE A 199 -15.16 -17.65 -3.66
N SER A 200 -15.71 -18.54 -2.84
CA SER A 200 -15.85 -18.34 -1.39
C SER A 200 -14.78 -19.02 -0.55
N ALA A 201 -14.12 -20.05 -1.09
CA ALA A 201 -13.05 -20.80 -0.44
C ALA A 201 -12.06 -21.33 -1.49
N ILE A 202 -10.82 -21.57 -1.08
CA ILE A 202 -9.80 -22.23 -1.91
C ILE A 202 -9.63 -23.65 -1.33
N PRO A 203 -9.89 -24.72 -2.09
CA PRO A 203 -9.67 -26.08 -1.61
C PRO A 203 -8.20 -26.36 -1.26
N PRO A 204 -7.91 -27.27 -0.32
CA PRO A 204 -6.55 -27.73 -0.06
C PRO A 204 -5.91 -28.29 -1.33
N LYS A 205 -4.63 -27.96 -1.57
CA LYS A 205 -3.85 -28.44 -2.74
C LYS A 205 -4.45 -28.05 -4.10
N MET A 206 -5.24 -26.96 -4.17
CA MET A 206 -5.83 -26.43 -5.41
C MET A 206 -4.76 -26.04 -6.47
N PHE A 207 -3.58 -25.60 -6.03
CA PHE A 207 -2.57 -24.97 -6.88
C PHE A 207 -1.22 -25.70 -6.86
N LYS A 208 -1.08 -26.76 -7.67
CA LYS A 208 0.21 -27.43 -7.91
C LYS A 208 0.92 -26.82 -9.13
N LEU A 209 1.19 -25.52 -9.08
CA LEU A 209 1.71 -24.75 -10.22
C LEU A 209 3.09 -24.14 -9.89
N PRO A 210 4.17 -24.95 -9.86
CA PRO A 210 5.48 -24.51 -9.40
C PRO A 210 6.11 -23.40 -10.25
N GLN A 211 5.67 -23.21 -11.51
CA GLN A 211 6.15 -22.15 -12.41
C GLN A 211 5.29 -20.87 -12.37
N LEU A 212 4.17 -20.85 -11.63
CA LEU A 212 3.25 -19.71 -11.62
C LEU A 212 3.89 -18.51 -10.93
N GLN A 213 3.92 -17.36 -11.61
CA GLN A 213 4.54 -16.13 -11.13
C GLN A 213 3.51 -15.10 -10.66
N HIS A 214 2.31 -15.08 -11.26
CA HIS A 214 1.25 -14.13 -10.93
C HIS A 214 -0.12 -14.82 -10.78
N LEU A 215 -0.77 -14.58 -9.63
CA LEU A 215 -2.11 -15.09 -9.31
C LEU A 215 -3.05 -13.95 -8.91
N GLU A 216 -4.12 -13.74 -9.68
CA GLU A 216 -5.16 -12.75 -9.37
C GLU A 216 -6.44 -13.42 -8.86
N LEU A 217 -6.72 -13.28 -7.56
CA LEU A 217 -7.91 -13.77 -6.86
C LEU A 217 -8.79 -12.63 -6.31
N ASN A 218 -8.45 -11.38 -6.61
CA ASN A 218 -9.11 -10.19 -6.07
C ASN A 218 -10.57 -10.02 -6.55
N ARG A 219 -11.41 -9.33 -5.77
CA ARG A 219 -12.86 -9.21 -6.03
C ARG A 219 -13.56 -10.58 -6.12
N ASN A 220 -13.27 -11.48 -5.18
CA ASN A 220 -14.02 -12.73 -4.96
C ASN A 220 -14.77 -12.63 -3.61
N LYS A 221 -15.05 -13.76 -2.94
CA LYS A 221 -15.76 -13.84 -1.65
C LYS A 221 -15.00 -14.64 -0.59
N ILE A 222 -13.68 -14.69 -0.70
CA ILE A 222 -12.81 -15.51 0.16
C ILE A 222 -12.76 -14.88 1.56
N LYS A 223 -13.35 -15.52 2.56
CA LYS A 223 -13.39 -15.01 3.95
C LYS A 223 -12.23 -15.49 4.82
N ASN A 224 -11.82 -16.74 4.63
CA ASN A 224 -10.77 -17.40 5.40
C ASN A 224 -9.68 -17.91 4.46
N VAL A 225 -8.43 -17.86 4.92
CA VAL A 225 -7.30 -18.54 4.27
C VAL A 225 -6.65 -19.45 5.30
N ASP A 226 -6.72 -20.74 5.06
CA ASP A 226 -6.21 -21.77 5.96
C ASP A 226 -4.70 -21.97 5.75
N GLY A 227 -4.02 -22.57 6.73
CA GLY A 227 -2.60 -22.89 6.62
C GLY A 227 -2.31 -23.74 5.38
N LEU A 228 -1.18 -23.48 4.70
CA LEU A 228 -0.73 -24.20 3.51
C LEU A 228 -1.63 -24.05 2.26
N THR A 229 -2.62 -23.14 2.24
CA THR A 229 -3.57 -22.95 1.11
C THR A 229 -2.87 -22.78 -0.24
N PHE A 230 -1.72 -22.09 -0.26
CA PHE A 230 -0.94 -21.80 -1.46
C PHE A 230 0.31 -22.69 -1.63
N GLN A 231 0.42 -23.80 -0.90
CA GLN A 231 1.51 -24.76 -1.05
C GLN A 231 1.55 -25.33 -2.48
N GLY A 232 2.72 -25.24 -3.11
CA GLY A 232 2.95 -25.64 -4.51
C GLY A 232 3.26 -24.49 -5.46
N LEU A 233 3.08 -23.23 -5.01
CA LEU A 233 3.31 -22.01 -5.78
C LEU A 233 4.71 -21.40 -5.53
N GLY A 234 5.77 -22.21 -5.64
CA GLY A 234 7.13 -21.83 -5.23
C GLY A 234 7.80 -20.71 -6.04
N ALA A 235 7.38 -20.47 -7.29
CA ALA A 235 7.87 -19.35 -8.12
C ALA A 235 6.99 -18.10 -8.07
N LEU A 236 5.94 -18.08 -7.22
CA LEU A 236 4.95 -17.00 -7.21
C LEU A 236 5.55 -15.72 -6.63
N LYS A 237 5.56 -14.67 -7.46
CA LYS A 237 6.07 -13.33 -7.14
C LYS A 237 4.97 -12.37 -6.70
N SER A 238 3.75 -12.53 -7.21
CA SER A 238 2.64 -11.60 -6.96
C SER A 238 1.32 -12.31 -6.72
N LEU A 239 0.71 -12.02 -5.57
CA LEU A 239 -0.62 -12.50 -5.19
C LEU A 239 -1.55 -11.32 -4.90
N LYS A 240 -2.64 -11.25 -5.68
CA LYS A 240 -3.67 -10.21 -5.55
C LYS A 240 -4.94 -10.78 -4.95
N MET A 241 -5.25 -10.40 -3.71
CA MET A 241 -6.40 -10.86 -2.93
C MET A 241 -7.27 -9.72 -2.37
N GLN A 242 -7.06 -8.48 -2.81
CA GLN A 242 -7.86 -7.34 -2.37
C GLN A 242 -9.37 -7.50 -2.68
N ARG A 243 -10.23 -6.87 -1.87
CA ARG A 243 -11.71 -6.91 -2.03
C ARG A 243 -12.29 -8.32 -2.01
N ASN A 244 -11.89 -9.15 -1.06
CA ASN A 244 -12.45 -10.50 -0.85
C ASN A 244 -13.37 -10.60 0.37
N GLY A 245 -13.22 -9.68 1.33
CA GLY A 245 -13.85 -9.79 2.64
C GLY A 245 -13.13 -10.78 3.55
N VAL A 246 -11.81 -10.93 3.41
CA VAL A 246 -10.99 -11.79 4.27
C VAL A 246 -11.07 -11.27 5.71
N THR A 247 -11.56 -12.12 6.62
CA THR A 247 -11.66 -11.85 8.07
C THR A 247 -10.58 -12.56 8.87
N LYS A 248 -10.08 -13.71 8.38
CA LYS A 248 -9.10 -14.52 9.10
C LYS A 248 -8.05 -15.11 8.15
N LEU A 249 -6.79 -14.93 8.52
CA LEU A 249 -5.64 -15.63 7.97
C LEU A 249 -5.12 -16.56 9.08
N MET A 250 -4.95 -17.85 8.78
CA MET A 250 -4.37 -18.80 9.73
C MET A 250 -2.84 -18.77 9.69
N ASP A 251 -2.21 -19.37 10.71
CA ASP A 251 -0.77 -19.55 10.73
C ASP A 251 -0.31 -20.39 9.52
N GLY A 252 0.73 -19.91 8.84
CA GLY A 252 1.20 -20.50 7.58
C GLY A 252 0.25 -20.37 6.39
N ALA A 253 -0.74 -19.45 6.42
CA ALA A 253 -1.67 -19.22 5.29
C ALA A 253 -0.96 -19.03 3.94
N PHE A 254 0.16 -18.30 3.94
CA PHE A 254 0.99 -18.03 2.77
C PHE A 254 2.27 -18.88 2.71
N TRP A 255 2.38 -19.93 3.52
CA TRP A 255 3.57 -20.78 3.53
C TRP A 255 3.74 -21.54 2.20
N GLY A 256 4.99 -21.67 1.77
CA GLY A 256 5.36 -22.20 0.45
C GLY A 256 5.53 -21.12 -0.63
N LEU A 257 5.16 -19.87 -0.36
CA LEU A 257 5.34 -18.72 -1.26
C LEU A 257 6.73 -18.08 -1.10
N SER A 258 7.78 -18.89 -1.19
CA SER A 258 9.16 -18.50 -0.83
C SER A 258 9.75 -17.38 -1.69
N ASN A 259 9.25 -17.17 -2.91
CA ASN A 259 9.70 -16.13 -3.84
C ASN A 259 8.70 -14.97 -3.98
N MET A 260 7.75 -14.83 -3.06
CA MET A 260 6.77 -13.73 -3.09
C MET A 260 7.48 -12.38 -2.96
N GLU A 261 7.18 -11.45 -3.87
CA GLU A 261 7.68 -10.07 -3.87
C GLU A 261 6.56 -9.10 -3.48
N VAL A 262 5.31 -9.33 -3.93
CA VAL A 262 4.16 -8.41 -3.78
C VAL A 262 2.91 -9.13 -3.28
N LEU A 263 2.39 -8.71 -2.12
CA LEU A 263 1.14 -9.22 -1.54
C LEU A 263 0.10 -8.09 -1.37
N GLN A 264 -1.02 -8.19 -2.10
CA GLN A 264 -2.12 -7.21 -2.04
C GLN A 264 -3.34 -7.78 -1.31
N LEU A 265 -3.59 -7.27 -0.11
CA LEU A 265 -4.67 -7.66 0.81
C LEU A 265 -5.62 -6.49 1.14
N ASP A 266 -5.61 -5.44 0.34
CA ASP A 266 -6.42 -4.24 0.55
C ASP A 266 -7.94 -4.49 0.56
N HIS A 267 -8.71 -3.59 1.18
CA HIS A 267 -10.18 -3.64 1.16
C HIS A 267 -10.71 -5.02 1.63
N ASN A 268 -10.14 -5.55 2.71
CA ASN A 268 -10.59 -6.76 3.39
C ASN A 268 -11.04 -6.36 4.82
N ASN A 269 -11.15 -7.32 5.73
CA ASN A 269 -11.63 -7.09 7.10
C ASN A 269 -10.67 -7.73 8.13
N LEU A 270 -9.37 -7.63 7.88
CA LEU A 270 -8.32 -8.05 8.79
C LEU A 270 -8.27 -7.10 10.00
N THR A 271 -8.12 -7.63 11.21
CA THR A 271 -8.08 -6.85 12.45
C THR A 271 -6.69 -6.73 13.07
N GLU A 272 -5.75 -7.60 12.70
CA GLU A 272 -4.40 -7.61 13.26
C GLU A 272 -3.36 -8.19 12.29
N ILE A 273 -2.10 -7.81 12.51
CA ILE A 273 -0.93 -8.37 11.82
C ILE A 273 -0.17 -9.24 12.81
N THR A 274 0.02 -10.51 12.47
CA THR A 274 0.72 -11.49 13.31
C THR A 274 1.79 -12.21 12.50
N LYS A 275 2.84 -12.68 13.17
CA LYS A 275 3.90 -13.45 12.49
C LYS A 275 3.42 -14.77 11.90
N GLY A 276 2.31 -15.31 12.43
CA GLY A 276 1.77 -16.60 12.08
C GLY A 276 1.39 -16.67 10.60
N TRP A 277 0.57 -15.74 10.10
CA TRP A 277 0.17 -15.74 8.69
C TRP A 277 1.27 -15.21 7.75
N LEU A 278 2.21 -14.42 8.25
CA LEU A 278 3.41 -13.95 7.53
C LEU A 278 4.52 -15.02 7.41
N TYR A 279 4.37 -16.18 8.06
CA TYR A 279 5.39 -17.22 8.14
C TYR A 279 5.83 -17.72 6.75
N GLY A 280 7.13 -17.56 6.45
CA GLY A 280 7.77 -18.03 5.22
C GLY A 280 7.88 -17.00 4.09
N LEU A 281 7.38 -15.76 4.26
CA LEU A 281 7.42 -14.69 3.24
C LEU A 281 8.78 -13.95 3.15
N LEU A 282 9.88 -14.72 3.11
CA LEU A 282 11.27 -14.25 3.25
C LEU A 282 11.76 -13.28 2.14
N MET A 283 11.03 -13.21 1.03
CA MET A 283 11.36 -12.39 -0.15
C MET A 283 10.44 -11.18 -0.35
N LEU A 284 9.46 -10.99 0.55
CA LEU A 284 8.42 -9.97 0.41
C LEU A 284 9.00 -8.57 0.43
N GLN A 285 8.63 -7.76 -0.56
CA GLN A 285 9.08 -6.38 -0.76
C GLN A 285 7.95 -5.38 -0.63
N GLU A 286 6.74 -5.72 -1.06
CA GLU A 286 5.56 -4.85 -1.03
C GLU A 286 4.39 -5.56 -0.31
N LEU A 287 3.87 -4.93 0.74
CA LEU A 287 2.71 -5.41 1.49
C LEU A 287 1.64 -4.32 1.57
N HIS A 288 0.52 -4.54 0.88
CA HIS A 288 -0.60 -3.62 0.85
C HIS A 288 -1.77 -4.16 1.69
N LEU A 289 -2.09 -3.44 2.76
CA LEU A 289 -3.13 -3.77 3.74
C LEU A 289 -4.12 -2.59 3.90
N SER A 290 -4.19 -1.69 2.92
CA SER A 290 -5.03 -0.50 3.01
C SER A 290 -6.52 -0.86 3.11
N GLN A 291 -7.32 -0.04 3.78
CA GLN A 291 -8.77 -0.27 3.94
C GLN A 291 -9.07 -1.66 4.56
N ASN A 292 -8.47 -1.94 5.71
CA ASN A 292 -8.82 -3.06 6.57
C ASN A 292 -9.33 -2.52 7.93
N ALA A 293 -9.51 -3.40 8.92
CA ALA A 293 -9.91 -3.04 10.27
C ALA A 293 -8.74 -3.16 11.28
N ILE A 294 -7.49 -3.06 10.81
CA ILE A 294 -6.29 -3.39 11.60
C ILE A 294 -6.15 -2.41 12.75
N ASN A 295 -6.19 -2.91 13.98
CA ASN A 295 -6.03 -2.12 15.20
C ASN A 295 -4.77 -2.50 16.01
N ARG A 296 -4.10 -3.60 15.66
CA ARG A 296 -2.92 -4.13 16.36
C ARG A 296 -1.89 -4.74 15.41
N ILE A 297 -0.62 -4.54 15.73
CA ILE A 297 0.54 -5.23 15.14
C ILE A 297 1.21 -6.02 16.27
N SER A 298 1.48 -7.31 16.07
CA SER A 298 2.22 -8.11 17.06
C SER A 298 3.70 -7.69 17.12
N PRO A 299 4.35 -7.70 18.31
CA PRO A 299 5.76 -7.28 18.48
C PRO A 299 6.78 -8.03 17.59
N ASP A 300 6.43 -9.24 17.16
CA ASP A 300 7.25 -10.14 16.37
C ASP A 300 6.74 -10.32 14.92
N ALA A 301 5.74 -9.54 14.49
CA ALA A 301 5.04 -9.71 13.21
C ALA A 301 6.00 -9.81 12.00
N TRP A 302 7.09 -9.04 12.01
CA TRP A 302 7.99 -8.87 10.88
C TRP A 302 9.18 -9.84 10.84
N GLU A 303 9.24 -10.81 11.76
CA GLU A 303 10.34 -11.79 11.89
C GLU A 303 10.74 -12.41 10.54
N PHE A 304 9.75 -12.72 9.69
CA PHE A 304 9.92 -13.37 8.38
C PHE A 304 9.89 -12.41 7.18
N CYS A 305 9.70 -11.10 7.38
CA CYS A 305 9.47 -10.12 6.31
C CYS A 305 10.55 -9.02 6.25
N GLN A 306 11.79 -9.35 6.61
CA GLN A 306 12.90 -8.38 6.77
C GLN A 306 13.37 -7.71 5.46
N LYS A 307 12.89 -8.18 4.29
CA LYS A 307 13.14 -7.57 2.98
C LYS A 307 12.10 -6.54 2.54
N LEU A 308 11.09 -6.27 3.38
CA LEU A 308 10.02 -5.36 3.05
C LEU A 308 10.56 -3.95 2.77
N SER A 309 10.17 -3.41 1.63
CA SER A 309 10.58 -2.10 1.10
C SER A 309 9.44 -1.09 1.12
N GLU A 310 8.19 -1.54 1.00
CA GLU A 310 6.97 -0.75 1.09
C GLU A 310 5.90 -1.44 1.94
N LEU A 311 5.30 -0.68 2.86
CA LEU A 311 4.21 -1.11 3.72
C LEU A 311 3.09 -0.06 3.72
N ASP A 312 1.91 -0.46 3.24
CA ASP A 312 0.70 0.38 3.24
C ASP A 312 -0.33 -0.14 4.26
N LEU A 313 -0.52 0.65 5.32
CA LEU A 313 -1.49 0.46 6.41
C LEU A 313 -2.56 1.57 6.41
N THR A 314 -2.74 2.31 5.31
CA THR A 314 -3.68 3.43 5.26
C THR A 314 -5.13 2.99 5.44
N PHE A 315 -5.98 3.87 5.98
CA PHE A 315 -7.41 3.57 6.21
C PHE A 315 -7.62 2.31 7.07
N ASN A 316 -7.01 2.27 8.24
CA ASN A 316 -7.15 1.20 9.22
C ASN A 316 -7.62 1.78 10.57
N HIS A 317 -7.44 1.06 11.68
CA HIS A 317 -7.91 1.41 13.02
C HIS A 317 -6.78 1.46 14.06
N LEU A 318 -5.53 1.64 13.63
CA LEU A 318 -4.37 1.77 14.53
C LEU A 318 -4.51 3.03 15.39
N SER A 319 -4.38 2.87 16.71
CA SER A 319 -4.43 3.98 17.69
C SER A 319 -3.09 4.25 18.37
N ARG A 320 -2.19 3.26 18.40
CA ARG A 320 -0.87 3.33 19.02
C ARG A 320 0.21 2.76 18.10
N LEU A 321 1.41 3.32 18.17
CA LEU A 321 2.64 2.77 17.59
C LEU A 321 3.66 2.57 18.71
N ASP A 322 3.91 1.31 19.07
CA ASP A 322 4.86 0.91 20.11
C ASP A 322 6.28 0.72 19.55
N ASP A 323 7.29 0.67 20.42
CA ASP A 323 8.72 0.48 20.08
C ASP A 323 9.02 -0.77 19.23
N SER A 324 8.19 -1.80 19.38
CA SER A 324 8.26 -3.05 18.63
C SER A 324 7.45 -3.07 17.33
N SER A 325 6.62 -2.05 17.06
CA SER A 325 5.63 -2.08 15.95
C SER A 325 6.23 -2.23 14.56
N PHE A 326 7.50 -1.84 14.36
CA PHE A 326 8.22 -1.97 13.08
C PHE A 326 9.61 -2.61 13.24
N LEU A 327 9.82 -3.36 14.34
CA LEU A 327 11.09 -3.98 14.65
C LEU A 327 11.51 -4.96 13.52
N GLY A 328 12.76 -4.84 13.07
CA GLY A 328 13.33 -5.69 12.01
C GLY A 328 13.18 -5.15 10.57
N LEU A 329 12.35 -4.13 10.32
CA LEU A 329 12.08 -3.57 8.98
C LEU A 329 13.16 -2.59 8.48
N SER A 330 14.44 -2.98 8.57
CA SER A 330 15.58 -2.08 8.28
C SER A 330 15.77 -1.69 6.80
N LEU A 331 15.14 -2.43 5.89
CA LEU A 331 15.15 -2.16 4.44
C LEU A 331 13.93 -1.37 3.94
N LEU A 332 13.00 -1.02 4.85
CA LEU A 332 11.78 -0.29 4.49
C LEU A 332 12.12 1.12 3.99
N ASN A 333 11.64 1.47 2.79
CA ASN A 333 11.82 2.77 2.15
C ASN A 333 10.57 3.64 2.28
N THR A 334 9.39 3.02 2.26
CA THR A 334 8.09 3.69 2.24
C THR A 334 7.16 3.09 3.29
N LEU A 335 6.62 3.93 4.17
CA LEU A 335 5.66 3.53 5.21
C LEU A 335 4.47 4.47 5.18
N HIS A 336 3.29 3.93 4.88
CA HIS A 336 2.03 4.67 4.88
C HIS A 336 1.13 4.20 6.03
N ILE A 337 0.80 5.10 6.96
CA ILE A 337 -0.08 4.87 8.13
C ILE A 337 -1.19 5.95 8.18
N GLY A 338 -1.36 6.73 7.10
CA GLY A 338 -2.34 7.79 7.04
C GLY A 338 -3.81 7.32 7.09
N ASN A 339 -4.71 8.16 7.60
CA ASN A 339 -6.12 7.83 7.83
C ASN A 339 -6.30 6.66 8.83
N ASN A 340 -5.62 6.74 9.96
CA ASN A 340 -5.79 5.85 11.11
C ASN A 340 -6.32 6.68 12.31
N LYS A 341 -6.16 6.19 13.54
CA LYS A 341 -6.53 6.89 14.78
C LYS A 341 -5.30 7.10 15.69
N VAL A 342 -4.09 7.16 15.12
CA VAL A 342 -2.84 7.14 15.90
C VAL A 342 -2.75 8.40 16.74
N SER A 343 -2.87 8.25 18.06
CA SER A 343 -2.75 9.31 19.07
C SER A 343 -1.53 9.12 19.98
N TYR A 344 -0.98 7.90 20.02
CA TYR A 344 0.19 7.53 20.80
C TYR A 344 1.31 6.96 19.91
N ILE A 345 2.52 7.48 20.08
CA ILE A 345 3.74 6.99 19.45
C ILE A 345 4.80 6.87 20.56
N ALA A 346 5.30 5.67 20.79
CA ALA A 346 6.26 5.38 21.86
C ALA A 346 7.63 6.01 21.59
N ASP A 347 8.40 6.21 22.68
CA ASP A 347 9.84 6.47 22.60
C ASP A 347 10.48 5.39 21.70
N CYS A 348 11.22 5.80 20.66
CA CYS A 348 11.86 4.90 19.68
C CYS A 348 10.92 4.04 18.78
N ALA A 349 9.63 4.36 18.61
CA ALA A 349 8.70 3.62 17.73
C ALA A 349 9.18 3.38 16.28
N PHE A 350 10.02 4.27 15.74
CA PHE A 350 10.59 4.16 14.38
C PHE A 350 12.06 3.69 14.36
N ARG A 351 12.61 3.28 15.52
CA ARG A 351 14.01 2.86 15.63
C ARG A 351 14.26 1.59 14.81
N GLY A 352 15.31 1.63 13.99
CA GLY A 352 15.67 0.52 13.11
C GLY A 352 15.19 0.70 11.67
N LEU A 353 14.28 1.63 11.38
CA LEU A 353 13.84 2.00 10.02
C LEU A 353 14.89 2.85 9.27
N SER A 354 16.16 2.41 9.29
CA SER A 354 17.34 3.16 8.84
C SER A 354 17.43 3.35 7.31
N SER A 355 16.50 2.80 6.54
CA SER A 355 16.37 2.99 5.09
C SER A 355 15.17 3.87 4.69
N LEU A 356 14.35 4.31 5.65
CA LEU A 356 13.08 4.97 5.37
C LEU A 356 13.29 6.33 4.71
N LYS A 357 12.55 6.58 3.63
CA LYS A 357 12.57 7.80 2.82
C LYS A 357 11.25 8.54 2.84
N THR A 358 10.12 7.83 2.87
CA THR A 358 8.77 8.39 3.02
C THR A 358 8.09 7.83 4.26
N LEU A 359 7.57 8.71 5.10
CA LEU A 359 6.65 8.40 6.20
C LEU A 359 5.39 9.25 6.04
N ASP A 360 4.26 8.59 5.83
CA ASP A 360 2.94 9.23 5.72
C ASP A 360 2.08 8.91 6.95
N LEU A 361 1.87 9.93 7.79
CA LEU A 361 1.10 9.90 9.02
C LEU A 361 -0.14 10.83 8.95
N LYS A 362 -0.57 11.25 7.75
CA LYS A 362 -1.69 12.19 7.59
C LYS A 362 -3.00 11.68 8.19
N ASN A 363 -3.91 12.58 8.55
CA ASN A 363 -5.26 12.24 9.03
C ASN A 363 -5.22 11.20 10.17
N ASN A 364 -4.48 11.54 11.23
CA ASN A 364 -4.38 10.77 12.47
C ASN A 364 -4.73 11.69 13.66
N GLU A 365 -4.49 11.24 14.89
CA GLU A 365 -4.80 11.98 16.11
C GLU A 365 -3.54 12.50 16.83
N ILE A 366 -2.42 12.65 16.10
CA ILE A 366 -1.11 13.01 16.65
C ILE A 366 -1.15 14.45 17.18
N SER A 367 -0.64 14.63 18.41
CA SER A 367 -0.49 15.95 19.05
C SER A 367 0.82 15.99 19.86
N TRP A 368 0.78 15.54 21.12
CA TRP A 368 1.87 15.64 22.11
C TRP A 368 3.24 15.08 21.64
N THR A 369 3.26 14.15 20.68
CA THR A 369 4.48 13.65 20.02
C THR A 369 5.29 14.76 19.32
N ILE A 370 4.63 15.86 18.93
CA ILE A 370 5.26 17.05 18.34
C ILE A 370 5.37 18.20 19.37
N GLU A 371 4.45 18.24 20.34
CA GLU A 371 4.35 19.34 21.32
C GLU A 371 5.25 19.21 22.57
N ASP A 372 5.76 18.01 22.87
CA ASP A 372 6.61 17.75 24.07
C ASP A 372 7.72 16.72 23.81
N MET A 373 7.43 15.68 23.02
CA MET A 373 8.34 14.55 22.87
C MET A 373 9.61 14.93 22.10
N ASN A 374 10.76 14.60 22.69
CA ASN A 374 12.06 14.87 22.07
C ASN A 374 12.47 13.71 21.16
N GLY A 375 12.67 14.00 19.87
CA GLY A 375 13.24 13.02 18.94
C GLY A 375 12.37 11.80 18.67
N ALA A 376 11.04 11.99 18.54
CA ALA A 376 10.12 10.93 18.10
C ALA A 376 10.55 10.25 16.79
N PHE A 377 11.23 11.01 15.92
CA PHE A 377 11.76 10.56 14.63
C PHE A 377 13.27 10.23 14.65
N SER A 378 13.88 10.03 15.82
CA SER A 378 15.31 9.69 15.93
C SER A 378 15.63 8.36 15.24
N GLY A 379 16.71 8.32 14.46
CA GLY A 379 17.11 7.14 13.68
C GLY A 379 16.47 7.04 12.29
N LEU A 380 15.65 8.03 11.89
CA LEU A 380 15.13 8.19 10.54
C LEU A 380 16.09 9.02 9.65
N ASP A 381 17.39 8.73 9.75
CA ASP A 381 18.49 9.56 9.22
C ASP A 381 18.49 9.71 7.68
N LYS A 382 17.70 8.90 6.96
CA LYS A 382 17.52 8.93 5.50
C LYS A 382 16.16 9.46 5.06
N LEU A 383 15.30 9.88 5.99
CA LEU A 383 13.95 10.34 5.68
C LEU A 383 14.00 11.62 4.86
N ARG A 384 13.26 11.63 3.74
CA ARG A 384 13.17 12.75 2.80
C ARG A 384 11.81 13.40 2.83
N ARG A 385 10.75 12.63 3.09
CA ARG A 385 9.36 13.09 3.07
C ARG A 385 8.62 12.64 4.34
N LEU A 386 8.12 13.62 5.09
CA LEU A 386 7.27 13.42 6.26
C LEU A 386 5.94 14.16 6.05
N ILE A 387 4.84 13.41 6.11
CA ILE A 387 3.49 13.98 5.96
C ILE A 387 2.76 13.83 7.29
N LEU A 388 2.45 14.97 7.92
CA LEU A 388 1.71 15.10 9.18
C LEU A 388 0.40 15.90 9.00
N GLN A 389 -0.04 16.09 7.75
CA GLN A 389 -1.30 16.76 7.39
C GLN A 389 -2.49 16.27 8.23
N GLY A 390 -3.40 17.15 8.64
CA GLY A 390 -4.69 16.74 9.20
C GLY A 390 -4.60 16.01 10.54
N ASN A 391 -3.63 16.37 11.37
CA ASN A 391 -3.46 15.86 12.73
C ASN A 391 -3.99 16.88 13.77
N ARG A 392 -3.74 16.64 15.06
CA ARG A 392 -4.20 17.48 16.18
C ARG A 392 -3.08 18.33 16.78
N ILE A 393 -2.04 18.66 15.99
CA ILE A 393 -0.86 19.41 16.46
C ILE A 393 -1.25 20.88 16.70
N ARG A 394 -1.11 21.37 17.94
CA ARG A 394 -1.30 22.79 18.28
C ARG A 394 0.00 23.54 18.50
N SER A 395 1.10 22.87 18.82
CA SER A 395 2.40 23.54 19.00
C SER A 395 3.57 22.72 18.46
N ILE A 396 4.65 23.42 18.10
CA ILE A 396 5.87 22.79 17.58
C ILE A 396 7.05 23.24 18.43
N THR A 397 7.72 22.28 19.07
CA THR A 397 8.92 22.54 19.86
C THR A 397 10.18 22.58 19.00
N LYS A 398 11.24 23.20 19.52
CA LYS A 398 12.56 23.25 18.88
C LYS A 398 13.15 21.85 18.59
N LYS A 399 12.69 20.81 19.31
CA LYS A 399 13.23 19.44 19.25
C LYS A 399 12.29 18.42 18.59
N ALA A 400 11.10 18.83 18.14
CA ALA A 400 10.10 17.93 17.55
C ALA A 400 10.66 17.10 16.36
N PHE A 401 11.45 17.74 15.50
CA PHE A 401 12.04 17.15 14.29
C PHE A 401 13.51 16.72 14.45
N THR A 402 13.95 16.45 15.69
CA THR A 402 15.33 15.99 15.95
C THR A 402 15.59 14.65 15.24
N GLY A 403 16.67 14.59 14.45
CA GLY A 403 17.08 13.42 13.67
C GLY A 403 16.71 13.47 12.18
N LEU A 404 16.02 14.52 11.73
CA LEU A 404 15.54 14.67 10.34
C LEU A 404 16.45 15.52 9.45
N ASP A 405 17.77 15.42 9.61
CA ASP A 405 18.79 16.19 8.86
C ASP A 405 18.75 15.98 7.34
N ALA A 406 18.14 14.89 6.87
CA ALA A 406 17.98 14.55 5.46
C ALA A 406 16.65 15.00 4.83
N LEU A 407 15.74 15.63 5.60
CA LEU A 407 14.38 15.90 5.15
C LEU A 407 14.33 16.97 4.04
N GLU A 408 13.55 16.68 3.00
CA GLU A 408 13.37 17.50 1.80
C GLU A 408 11.93 18.05 1.71
N HIS A 409 10.94 17.31 2.24
CA HIS A 409 9.53 17.69 2.24
C HIS A 409 8.89 17.44 3.62
N LEU A 410 8.28 18.47 4.18
CA LEU A 410 7.48 18.42 5.41
C LEU A 410 6.10 19.02 5.14
N ASP A 411 5.04 18.25 5.41
CA ASP A 411 3.66 18.73 5.35
C ASP A 411 3.01 18.73 6.74
N LEU A 412 2.63 19.93 7.20
CA LEU A 412 1.96 20.23 8.46
C LEU A 412 0.58 20.86 8.25
N SER A 413 0.07 20.85 7.00
CA SER A 413 -1.22 21.46 6.64
C SER A 413 -2.39 20.86 7.42
N ASP A 414 -3.49 21.60 7.50
CA ASP A 414 -4.72 21.16 8.17
C ASP A 414 -4.54 20.75 9.64
N ASN A 415 -3.49 21.27 10.29
CA ASN A 415 -3.31 21.24 11.74
C ASN A 415 -3.63 22.62 12.32
N ALA A 416 -4.26 22.66 13.50
CA ALA A 416 -4.58 23.89 14.20
C ALA A 416 -3.37 24.46 14.97
N ILE A 417 -2.24 24.64 14.28
CA ILE A 417 -0.98 25.09 14.88
C ILE A 417 -1.12 26.55 15.33
N MET A 418 -0.86 26.78 16.63
CA MET A 418 -0.97 28.05 17.32
C MET A 418 0.40 28.67 17.64
N SER A 419 1.40 27.86 18.05
CA SER A 419 2.72 28.36 18.47
C SER A 419 3.87 27.53 17.92
N LEU A 420 4.90 28.18 17.36
CA LEU A 420 6.12 27.54 16.89
C LEU A 420 7.34 28.12 17.62
N GLN A 421 8.12 27.28 18.30
CA GLN A 421 9.34 27.73 18.98
C GLN A 421 10.42 28.15 17.98
N GLY A 422 11.20 29.17 18.34
CA GLY A 422 12.35 29.64 17.57
C GLY A 422 13.32 28.51 17.20
N ASN A 423 13.69 28.45 15.92
CA ASN A 423 14.55 27.43 15.33
C ASN A 423 13.96 26.00 15.24
N ALA A 424 12.64 25.81 15.33
CA ALA A 424 12.01 24.48 15.18
C ALA A 424 12.33 23.75 13.87
N PHE A 425 12.70 24.48 12.82
CA PHE A 425 13.05 23.91 11.51
C PHE A 425 14.57 23.93 11.20
N SER A 426 15.41 24.49 12.07
CA SER A 426 16.82 24.79 11.73
C SER A 426 17.72 23.58 11.51
N GLN A 427 17.30 22.39 11.94
CA GLN A 427 18.04 21.14 11.71
C GLN A 427 17.86 20.61 10.28
N MET A 428 16.70 20.88 9.65
CA MET A 428 16.33 20.33 8.34
C MET A 428 16.98 21.14 7.19
N LYS A 429 18.31 21.13 7.14
CA LYS A 429 19.12 21.93 6.18
C LYS A 429 18.95 21.55 4.71
N LYS A 430 18.23 20.47 4.42
CA LYS A 430 17.90 20.00 3.06
C LYS A 430 16.44 20.26 2.67
N LEU A 431 15.66 20.95 3.51
CA LEU A 431 14.24 21.17 3.28
C LEU A 431 14.04 22.00 2.00
N GLN A 432 13.19 21.51 1.11
CA GLN A 432 12.82 22.13 -0.17
C GLN A 432 11.34 22.52 -0.20
N GLN A 433 10.50 21.85 0.60
CA GLN A 433 9.06 22.08 0.66
C GLN A 433 8.59 22.02 2.12
N LEU A 434 7.98 23.10 2.60
CA LEU A 434 7.34 23.21 3.90
C LEU A 434 5.88 23.65 3.71
N HIS A 435 4.96 22.69 3.72
CA HIS A 435 3.54 23.02 3.69
C HIS A 435 3.05 23.35 5.10
N LEU A 436 2.61 24.59 5.31
CA LEU A 436 2.07 25.08 6.57
C LEU A 436 0.86 25.96 6.29
N ASN A 437 -0.33 25.37 6.40
CA ASN A 437 -1.62 26.06 6.28
C ASN A 437 -2.28 26.16 7.66
N THR A 438 -2.35 27.35 8.25
CA THR A 438 -3.00 27.58 9.55
C THR A 438 -3.51 29.03 9.70
N SER A 439 -4.69 29.17 10.29
CA SER A 439 -5.28 30.46 10.69
C SER A 439 -5.35 30.64 12.20
N SER A 440 -4.65 29.79 12.97
CA SER A 440 -4.78 29.68 14.42
C SER A 440 -3.61 30.31 15.21
N LEU A 441 -2.71 31.04 14.53
CA LEU A 441 -1.43 31.43 15.11
C LEU A 441 -1.54 32.51 16.18
N LEU A 442 -0.77 32.33 17.26
CA LEU A 442 -0.37 33.35 18.21
C LEU A 442 0.78 34.16 17.58
N CYS A 443 0.47 35.34 17.06
CA CYS A 443 1.44 36.26 16.50
C CYS A 443 2.08 37.14 17.59
N ASP A 444 2.70 36.47 18.56
CA ASP A 444 3.49 37.08 19.61
C ASP A 444 4.98 37.19 19.21
N CYS A 445 5.83 37.71 20.11
CA CYS A 445 7.27 37.80 19.88
C CYS A 445 7.97 36.45 19.63
N GLN A 446 7.40 35.30 20.05
CA GLN A 446 7.97 33.98 19.77
C GLN A 446 7.79 33.57 18.31
N LEU A 447 6.81 34.15 17.60
CA LEU A 447 6.59 33.91 16.16
C LEU A 447 7.41 34.85 15.26
N LYS A 448 8.02 35.93 15.79
CA LYS A 448 8.73 37.00 15.04
C LYS A 448 9.74 36.48 14.00
N TRP A 449 10.37 35.34 14.25
CA TRP A 449 11.36 34.73 13.34
C TRP A 449 10.76 34.08 12.08
N LEU A 450 9.51 33.61 12.14
CA LEU A 450 8.93 32.74 11.12
C LEU A 450 8.73 33.43 9.75
N PRO A 451 8.17 34.66 9.65
CA PRO A 451 7.99 35.31 8.35
C PRO A 451 9.32 35.58 7.63
N GLN A 452 10.34 36.02 8.37
CA GLN A 452 11.69 36.26 7.84
C GLN A 452 12.32 34.94 7.37
N TRP A 453 12.33 33.90 8.21
CA TRP A 453 12.93 32.62 7.87
C TRP A 453 12.24 31.96 6.66
N VAL A 454 10.91 32.05 6.54
CA VAL A 454 10.16 31.57 5.36
C VAL A 454 10.57 32.33 4.10
N ALA A 455 10.80 33.65 4.19
CA ALA A 455 11.24 34.46 3.06
C ALA A 455 12.68 34.14 2.62
N GLU A 456 13.60 34.00 3.58
CA GLU A 456 15.01 33.64 3.34
C GLU A 456 15.17 32.26 2.66
N ASN A 457 14.27 31.31 2.96
CA ASN A 457 14.30 29.96 2.41
C ASN A 457 13.37 29.77 1.18
N ASN A 458 12.75 30.84 0.67
CA ASN A 458 11.82 30.83 -0.47
C ASN A 458 10.58 29.91 -0.30
N PHE A 459 10.03 29.78 0.92
CA PHE A 459 8.86 28.93 1.19
C PHE A 459 7.50 29.67 1.10
N GLN A 460 7.45 30.92 0.63
CA GLN A 460 6.22 31.73 0.60
C GLN A 460 5.07 31.07 -0.18
N SER A 461 5.37 30.26 -1.21
CA SER A 461 4.36 29.54 -1.99
C SER A 461 3.75 28.32 -1.29
N PHE A 462 4.36 27.85 -0.21
CA PHE A 462 3.93 26.64 0.54
C PHE A 462 3.33 26.98 1.91
N VAL A 463 3.54 28.20 2.41
CA VAL A 463 3.09 28.66 3.72
C VAL A 463 1.92 29.63 3.58
N ASN A 464 0.73 29.21 4.01
CA ASN A 464 -0.45 30.07 4.14
C ASN A 464 -0.79 30.24 5.63
N ALA A 465 -0.28 31.30 6.23
CA ALA A 465 -0.31 31.50 7.67
C ALA A 465 -0.94 32.86 8.03
N SER A 466 -1.93 32.83 8.93
CA SER A 466 -2.57 34.05 9.47
C SER A 466 -2.75 33.99 10.99
N CYS A 467 -2.74 35.17 11.61
CA CYS A 467 -2.87 35.34 13.05
C CYS A 467 -4.32 35.11 13.51
N ALA A 468 -4.51 34.38 14.61
CA ALA A 468 -5.76 34.37 15.39
C ALA A 468 -5.70 35.36 16.56
N HIS A 469 -4.51 35.59 17.11
CA HIS A 469 -4.24 36.43 18.27
C HIS A 469 -2.92 37.21 18.05
N PRO A 470 -2.74 38.43 18.62
CA PRO A 470 -3.73 39.26 19.31
C PRO A 470 -4.89 39.71 18.41
N GLN A 471 -6.00 40.16 19.01
CA GLN A 471 -7.22 40.53 18.25
C GLN A 471 -6.95 41.60 17.18
N LEU A 472 -5.98 42.51 17.42
CA LEU A 472 -5.56 43.54 16.46
C LEU A 472 -4.94 42.98 15.16
N LEU A 473 -4.37 41.77 15.22
CA LEU A 473 -3.75 41.08 14.08
C LEU A 473 -4.66 39.99 13.48
N LYS A 474 -5.82 39.72 14.08
CA LYS A 474 -6.70 38.61 13.70
C LYS A 474 -7.06 38.63 12.21
N GLY A 475 -6.84 37.50 11.53
CA GLY A 475 -7.06 37.32 10.09
C GLY A 475 -5.98 37.93 9.19
N ARG A 476 -5.00 38.69 9.72
CA ARG A 476 -3.88 39.18 8.92
C ARG A 476 -2.88 38.06 8.63
N SER A 477 -2.35 38.04 7.41
CA SER A 477 -1.24 37.14 7.06
C SER A 477 0.03 37.52 7.83
N ILE A 478 0.80 36.53 8.27
CA ILE A 478 2.05 36.77 9.02
C ILE A 478 3.10 37.56 8.22
N PHE A 479 3.03 37.54 6.88
CA PHE A 479 3.91 38.30 6.00
C PHE A 479 3.53 39.78 5.86
N ALA A 480 2.33 40.17 6.33
CA ALA A 480 1.83 41.55 6.34
C ALA A 480 1.96 42.23 7.72
N VAL A 481 2.53 41.55 8.71
CA VAL A 481 2.80 42.09 10.05
C VAL A 481 4.25 42.58 10.08
N SER A 482 4.47 43.79 10.58
CA SER A 482 5.83 44.33 10.75
C SER A 482 6.58 43.55 11.85
N PRO A 483 7.92 43.45 11.80
CA PRO A 483 8.70 42.75 12.84
C PRO A 483 8.41 43.24 14.27
N ASP A 484 8.04 44.52 14.44
CA ASP A 484 7.76 45.11 15.75
C ASP A 484 6.28 45.00 16.18
N GLY A 485 5.41 44.50 15.30
CA GLY A 485 4.05 44.08 15.66
C GLY A 485 3.98 42.75 16.40
N PHE A 486 5.08 41.99 16.45
CA PHE A 486 5.21 40.74 17.19
C PHE A 486 5.73 41.01 18.61
N VAL A 487 4.81 41.27 19.54
CA VAL A 487 5.08 41.59 20.96
C VAL A 487 4.67 40.46 21.91
N CYS A 488 5.22 40.42 23.12
CA CYS A 488 4.89 39.46 24.17
C CYS A 488 4.47 40.18 25.46
N ASP A 489 3.55 41.14 25.33
CA ASP A 489 2.99 41.85 26.49
C ASP A 489 2.10 40.91 27.33
N ASP A 490 1.40 39.99 26.65
CA ASP A 490 0.59 38.92 27.23
C ASP A 490 1.17 37.54 26.92
N PHE A 491 0.85 36.57 27.78
CA PHE A 491 1.11 35.13 27.59
C PHE A 491 -0.21 34.35 27.71
N PRO A 492 -1.00 34.24 26.62
CA PRO A 492 -2.33 33.64 26.68
C PRO A 492 -2.26 32.10 26.68
N LYS A 493 -1.15 31.51 26.22
CA LYS A 493 -0.85 30.09 26.41
C LYS A 493 -0.36 29.85 27.85
N PRO A 494 -0.82 28.79 28.56
CA PRO A 494 -0.43 28.56 29.95
C PRO A 494 1.08 28.34 30.07
N GLN A 495 1.71 28.85 31.13
CA GLN A 495 3.12 28.61 31.41
C GLN A 495 3.25 27.87 32.75
N ILE A 496 3.92 26.70 32.75
CA ILE A 496 4.12 25.91 33.98
C ILE A 496 5.05 26.68 34.93
N THR A 497 4.52 27.11 36.07
CA THR A 497 5.23 27.83 37.14
C THR A 497 5.83 26.88 38.18
N VAL A 498 5.15 25.78 38.49
CA VAL A 498 5.61 24.75 39.43
C VAL A 498 5.67 23.40 38.71
N GLN A 499 6.84 22.77 38.79
CA GLN A 499 7.14 21.48 38.17
C GLN A 499 6.94 20.34 39.18
N PRO A 500 6.45 19.15 38.76
CA PRO A 500 6.38 18.00 39.64
C PRO A 500 7.78 17.45 39.93
N GLU A 501 8.03 17.14 41.19
CA GLU A 501 9.31 16.61 41.65
C GLU A 501 9.38 15.08 41.57
N THR A 502 10.55 14.54 41.25
CA THR A 502 10.83 13.09 41.26
C THR A 502 10.84 12.55 42.69
N GLN A 503 10.10 11.47 42.95
CA GLN A 503 9.86 10.95 44.29
C GLN A 503 10.19 9.46 44.41
N SER A 504 10.54 9.05 45.63
CA SER A 504 10.61 7.64 46.03
C SER A 504 9.58 7.36 47.13
N ALA A 505 8.84 6.27 46.99
CA ALA A 505 7.77 5.91 47.90
C ALA A 505 7.99 4.51 48.49
N ILE A 506 7.45 4.26 49.68
CA ILE A 506 7.40 2.91 50.26
C ILE A 506 6.12 2.24 49.74
N LYS A 507 6.16 0.95 49.39
CA LYS A 507 4.96 0.21 48.98
C LYS A 507 3.84 0.38 50.03
N GLY A 508 2.65 0.78 49.59
CA GLY A 508 1.48 1.04 50.43
C GLY A 508 1.39 2.45 51.03
N SER A 509 2.40 3.32 50.83
CA SER A 509 2.29 4.74 51.17
C SER A 509 1.40 5.50 50.19
N ASN A 510 0.99 6.72 50.57
CA ASN A 510 0.31 7.66 49.70
C ASN A 510 1.28 8.79 49.34
N LEU A 511 1.24 9.28 48.10
CA LEU A 511 2.01 10.45 47.66
C LEU A 511 1.18 11.35 46.74
N SER A 512 1.70 12.54 46.47
CA SER A 512 1.12 13.47 45.50
C SER A 512 2.16 14.12 44.61
N PHE A 513 1.84 14.30 43.34
CA PHE A 513 2.57 15.19 42.44
C PHE A 513 1.81 16.51 42.29
N ILE A 514 2.52 17.63 42.36
CA ILE A 514 1.96 18.99 42.26
C ILE A 514 2.48 19.64 40.98
N CYS A 515 1.63 20.39 40.31
CA CYS A 515 1.96 21.15 39.10
C CYS A 515 1.14 22.43 39.08
N SER A 516 1.76 23.57 38.83
CA SER A 516 1.06 24.87 38.69
C SER A 516 1.37 25.52 37.36
N ALA A 517 0.43 26.31 36.85
CA ALA A 517 0.64 27.17 35.69
C ALA A 517 -0.12 28.49 35.80
N ALA A 518 0.47 29.53 35.22
CA ALA A 518 -0.13 30.85 35.09
C ALA A 518 -0.56 31.13 33.65
N SER A 519 -1.60 31.97 33.47
CA SER A 519 -2.11 32.43 32.17
C SER A 519 -2.65 33.84 32.30
N SER A 520 -2.28 34.73 31.36
CA SER A 520 -2.91 36.06 31.22
C SER A 520 -4.31 35.99 30.57
N SER A 521 -4.63 34.88 29.91
CA SER A 521 -5.95 34.63 29.32
C SER A 521 -6.94 34.09 30.35
N ASP A 522 -8.18 34.56 30.28
CA ASP A 522 -9.39 34.12 31.01
C ASP A 522 -9.98 32.78 30.52
N SER A 523 -9.51 32.28 29.37
CA SER A 523 -10.00 31.03 28.76
C SER A 523 -9.95 29.83 29.73
N PRO A 524 -11.02 29.01 29.81
CA PRO A 524 -11.08 27.86 30.71
C PRO A 524 -9.88 26.93 30.60
N MET A 525 -9.34 26.57 31.76
CA MET A 525 -8.20 25.68 31.90
C MET A 525 -8.65 24.21 31.99
N THR A 526 -7.89 23.33 31.35
CA THR A 526 -8.07 21.87 31.41
C THR A 526 -6.79 21.23 31.94
N PHE A 527 -6.95 20.21 32.77
CA PHE A 527 -5.86 19.54 33.48
C PHE A 527 -5.87 18.06 33.15
N ALA A 528 -4.71 17.51 32.83
CA ALA A 528 -4.52 16.10 32.56
C ALA A 528 -3.18 15.65 33.13
N TRP A 529 -3.12 14.42 33.63
CA TRP A 529 -1.88 13.78 34.02
C TRP A 529 -1.60 12.58 33.12
N LYS A 530 -0.32 12.39 32.81
CA LYS A 530 0.18 11.28 32.01
C LYS A 530 1.11 10.42 32.84
N LYS A 531 1.12 9.12 32.59
CA LYS A 531 2.11 8.16 33.09
C LYS A 531 2.77 7.48 31.89
N ASP A 532 4.10 7.53 31.80
CA ASP A 532 4.90 6.88 30.75
C ASP A 532 4.39 7.20 29.33
N ASN A 533 4.09 8.49 29.10
CA ASN A 533 3.49 9.06 27.89
C ASN A 533 2.01 8.68 27.59
N GLU A 534 1.36 7.82 28.36
CA GLU A 534 -0.08 7.52 28.25
C GLU A 534 -0.92 8.43 29.17
N LEU A 535 -2.17 8.71 28.80
CA LEU A 535 -3.08 9.58 29.55
C LEU A 535 -3.76 8.82 30.70
N LEU A 536 -3.80 9.40 31.90
CA LEU A 536 -4.55 8.86 33.02
C LEU A 536 -6.00 9.35 32.94
N HIS A 537 -6.93 8.45 32.60
CA HIS A 537 -8.34 8.78 32.43
C HIS A 537 -9.10 8.97 33.76
N ASP A 538 -8.80 8.15 34.78
CA ASP A 538 -9.50 8.11 36.07
C ASP A 538 -8.57 8.46 37.25
N ALA A 539 -7.67 9.42 37.05
CA ALA A 539 -6.75 9.86 38.11
C ALA A 539 -7.47 10.66 39.22
N GLU A 540 -7.13 10.39 40.47
CA GLU A 540 -7.54 11.22 41.61
C GLU A 540 -6.79 12.56 41.55
N MET A 541 -7.47 13.60 41.07
CA MET A 541 -6.89 14.92 40.82
C MET A 541 -7.67 16.01 41.56
N GLU A 542 -6.97 16.89 42.26
CA GLU A 542 -7.53 18.10 42.84
C GLU A 542 -7.01 19.32 42.06
N ASN A 543 -7.91 20.20 41.64
CA ASN A 543 -7.57 21.38 40.85
C ASN A 543 -8.01 22.66 41.59
N TYR A 544 -7.09 23.59 41.76
CA TYR A 544 -7.26 24.85 42.47
C TYR A 544 -6.94 26.02 41.54
N ALA A 545 -7.58 27.16 41.76
CA ALA A 545 -7.29 28.41 41.05
C ALA A 545 -7.17 29.54 42.08
N HIS A 546 -6.11 30.35 41.98
CA HIS A 546 -5.89 31.49 42.86
C HIS A 546 -5.34 32.71 42.11
N LEU A 547 -5.71 33.90 42.58
CA LEU A 547 -5.16 35.17 42.10
C LEU A 547 -3.74 35.35 42.64
N ARG A 548 -2.78 35.60 41.76
CA ARG A 548 -1.38 35.87 42.15
C ARG A 548 -1.21 37.38 42.37
N ALA A 549 -1.28 37.83 43.62
CA ALA A 549 -1.31 39.26 43.97
C ALA A 549 0.03 40.03 43.80
N GLN A 550 1.16 39.35 43.55
CA GLN A 550 2.46 39.99 43.35
C GLN A 550 2.86 39.98 41.86
N GLY A 551 2.70 41.14 41.21
CA GLY A 551 3.21 41.40 39.85
C GLY A 551 2.17 41.69 38.77
N GLY A 552 0.87 41.63 39.09
CA GLY A 552 -0.24 41.83 38.16
C GLY A 552 -1.35 40.79 38.38
N GLU A 553 -2.60 41.10 38.02
CA GLU A 553 -3.74 40.18 38.20
C GLU A 553 -3.67 39.00 37.22
N VAL A 554 -2.88 37.99 37.57
CA VAL A 554 -2.74 36.74 36.79
C VAL A 554 -3.36 35.59 37.59
N MET A 555 -4.18 34.80 36.91
CA MET A 555 -4.71 33.55 37.47
C MET A 555 -3.65 32.47 37.43
N GLU A 556 -3.34 31.91 38.60
CA GLU A 556 -2.50 30.73 38.75
C GLU A 556 -3.38 29.52 39.11
N TYR A 557 -3.13 28.40 38.42
CA TYR A 557 -3.89 27.17 38.53
C TYR A 557 -2.97 26.04 38.97
N THR A 558 -3.36 25.31 40.02
CA THR A 558 -2.60 24.17 40.56
C THR A 558 -3.40 22.89 40.40
N THR A 559 -2.78 21.86 39.83
CA THR A 559 -3.30 20.49 39.81
C THR A 559 -2.44 19.58 40.68
N ILE A 560 -3.10 18.75 41.49
CA ILE A 560 -2.47 17.79 42.40
C ILE A 560 -2.96 16.39 42.04
N LEU A 561 -2.09 15.55 41.51
CA LEU A 561 -2.34 14.13 41.31
C LEU A 561 -2.06 13.39 42.62
N ARG A 562 -3.07 12.69 43.17
CA ARG A 562 -2.93 11.84 44.36
C ARG A 562 -2.79 10.38 43.95
N LEU A 563 -1.77 9.71 44.48
CA LEU A 563 -1.58 8.26 44.34
C LEU A 563 -1.71 7.63 45.72
N ARG A 564 -2.78 6.86 45.93
CA ARG A 564 -3.02 6.11 47.18
C ARG A 564 -2.50 4.68 47.04
N ASN A 565 -1.99 4.11 48.15
CA ASN A 565 -1.49 2.72 48.20
C ASN A 565 -0.52 2.40 47.05
N VAL A 566 0.62 3.10 47.00
CA VAL A 566 1.59 2.98 45.91
C VAL A 566 2.11 1.55 45.77
N GLU A 567 2.10 1.03 44.54
CA GLU A 567 2.59 -0.31 44.20
C GLU A 567 3.73 -0.25 43.16
N PHE A 568 4.36 -1.37 42.87
CA PHE A 568 5.34 -1.46 41.77
C PHE A 568 4.74 -1.10 40.41
N ALA A 569 3.45 -1.40 40.18
CA ALA A 569 2.73 -0.96 38.98
C ALA A 569 2.52 0.57 38.91
N SER A 570 2.66 1.29 40.03
CA SER A 570 2.64 2.75 40.07
C SER A 570 3.97 3.37 39.62
N GLU A 571 5.08 2.64 39.59
CA GLU A 571 6.37 3.16 39.09
C GLU A 571 6.28 3.61 37.64
N GLY A 572 6.96 4.70 37.31
CA GLY A 572 6.92 5.29 35.97
C GLY A 572 7.32 6.77 35.96
N LYS A 573 7.10 7.42 34.82
CA LYS A 573 7.32 8.85 34.59
C LYS A 573 5.99 9.59 34.54
N TYR A 574 5.70 10.41 35.54
CA TYR A 574 4.49 11.23 35.62
C TYR A 574 4.72 12.61 35.00
N GLN A 575 3.74 13.10 34.25
CA GLN A 575 3.79 14.40 33.59
C GLN A 575 2.43 15.09 33.68
N CYS A 576 2.45 16.35 34.06
CA CYS A 576 1.29 17.22 34.08
C CYS A 576 1.14 17.91 32.71
N VAL A 577 -0.10 18.03 32.24
CA VAL A 577 -0.46 18.75 31.02
C VAL A 577 -1.57 19.73 31.37
N ILE A 578 -1.28 21.02 31.17
CA ILE A 578 -2.22 22.12 31.43
C ILE A 578 -2.48 22.83 30.11
N SER A 579 -3.76 22.88 29.71
CA SER A 579 -4.16 23.36 28.39
C SER A 579 -5.36 24.30 28.47
N ASN A 580 -5.35 25.36 27.66
CA ASN A 580 -6.51 26.22 27.43
C ASN A 580 -6.80 26.35 25.92
N HIS A 581 -7.59 27.36 25.53
CA HIS A 581 -7.88 27.67 24.13
C HIS A 581 -6.61 27.88 23.28
N PHE A 582 -5.55 28.46 23.86
CA PHE A 582 -4.33 28.88 23.17
C PHE A 582 -3.23 27.80 23.09
N GLY A 583 -3.48 26.61 23.63
CA GLY A 583 -2.63 25.44 23.47
C GLY A 583 -2.33 24.71 24.77
N SER A 584 -1.47 23.70 24.66
CA SER A 584 -1.07 22.81 25.75
C SER A 584 0.35 23.13 26.22
N SER A 585 0.56 23.07 27.53
CA SER A 585 1.88 23.15 28.16
C SER A 585 2.12 21.93 29.04
N TYR A 586 3.34 21.42 28.96
CA TYR A 586 3.74 20.14 29.50
C TYR A 586 4.80 20.36 30.58
N SER A 587 4.66 19.70 31.72
CA SER A 587 5.66 19.73 32.78
C SER A 587 6.88 18.88 32.42
N VAL A 588 7.95 19.00 33.21
CA VAL A 588 8.99 17.96 33.26
C VAL A 588 8.39 16.63 33.70
N LYS A 589 9.06 15.53 33.34
CA LYS A 589 8.64 14.16 33.68
C LYS A 589 9.24 13.76 35.03
N ALA A 590 8.41 13.75 36.07
CA ALA A 590 8.79 13.31 37.41
C ALA A 590 8.82 11.77 37.48
N LYS A 591 9.93 11.17 37.93
CA LYS A 591 9.99 9.71 38.11
C LYS A 591 9.40 9.32 39.47
N LEU A 592 8.68 8.20 39.50
CA LEU A 592 8.34 7.47 40.72
C LEU A 592 9.11 6.15 40.79
N THR A 593 9.74 5.88 41.93
CA THR A 593 10.33 4.58 42.28
C THR A 593 9.77 4.07 43.62
N SER A 594 9.47 2.78 43.72
CA SER A 594 8.91 2.15 44.91
C SER A 594 9.97 1.31 45.62
N THR A 595 10.00 1.35 46.95
CA THR A 595 10.85 0.50 47.78
C THR A 595 10.02 -0.32 48.77
N THR A 596 10.52 -1.50 49.15
CA THR A 596 9.96 -2.31 50.23
C THR A 596 10.80 -2.16 51.49
N LEU A 597 10.13 -1.93 52.62
CA LEU A 597 10.74 -2.08 53.94
C LEU A 597 11.18 -3.53 54.12
N ARG A 598 12.50 -3.78 54.10
CA ARG A 598 13.05 -5.04 54.60
C ARG A 598 12.88 -5.06 56.11
N SER A 599 12.09 -6.00 56.64
CA SER A 599 12.08 -6.26 58.07
C SER A 599 13.44 -6.82 58.48
N LEU A 600 14.22 -6.04 59.23
CA LEU A 600 15.35 -6.56 60.00
C LEU A 600 14.80 -7.41 61.14
N VAL A 601 14.52 -8.69 60.85
CA VAL A 601 14.34 -9.72 61.87
C VAL A 601 15.73 -10.18 62.28
N PRO A 602 16.16 -9.98 63.54
CA PRO A 602 17.39 -10.60 64.04
C PRO A 602 17.22 -12.12 64.05
N THR A 603 18.22 -12.82 63.51
CA THR A 603 18.34 -14.29 63.54
C THR A 603 18.69 -14.81 64.93
#